data_AF-A0A3B9Q3C6-F1
#
_entry.id   AF-A0A3B9Q3C6-F1
#
_cell.length_a   1.000
_cell.length_b   1.000
_cell.length_c   1.000
_cell.angle_alpha   90.00
_cell.angle_beta   90.00
_cell.angle_gamma   90.00
#
_symmetry.space_group_name_H-M   'P 1'
#
loop_
_entity.id
_entity.type
_entity.pdbx_description
1 polymer ?
#
loop_
_entity_poly.entity_id
_entity_poly.type
_entity_poly.pdbx_seq_one_letter_code
_entity_poly.pdbx_strand_id
1 'polypeptide(L)'
;SYCPLHPEVHKVIFALVDEICDVFETDAFHAGMDEVFYLGDDKCPRCSGVDKAELFAGEVRKIHDHLAEKNRELWIWGDRLIEGKRTGMGIWEASYNFTWRAVDMIPKDVVICDWHYERPDPTPVYFAMKGFRVITCPWRTPLTALIQAEDMARWRKYATKEMKPRYYGMMQTTWTSPQRFMDGFYGIKTASEQPSTEKQDASSNPWDTFRQMYMRMSELETERSEVR
;
A
#
# COMPACT_ATOMS: atom_id res chain seq x y z
N SER A 1 2.38 -13.08 -10.45
CA SER A 1 2.06 -12.23 -11.62
C SER A 1 1.36 -13.03 -12.71
N TYR A 2 0.45 -12.39 -13.45
CA TYR A 2 -0.10 -12.88 -14.72
C TYR A 2 0.41 -12.04 -15.91
N CYS A 3 0.12 -12.46 -17.14
CA CYS A 3 0.45 -11.70 -18.35
C CYS A 3 -0.63 -10.63 -18.62
N PRO A 4 -0.34 -9.32 -18.48
CA PRO A 4 -1.34 -8.25 -18.64
C PRO A 4 -1.78 -8.02 -20.10
N LEU A 5 -1.13 -8.70 -21.05
CA LEU A 5 -1.47 -8.65 -22.47
C LEU A 5 -2.21 -9.91 -22.95
N HIS A 6 -2.55 -10.85 -22.06
CA HIS A 6 -3.35 -11.99 -22.45
C HIS A 6 -4.78 -11.53 -22.79
N PRO A 7 -5.31 -11.82 -23.99
CA PRO A 7 -6.57 -11.22 -24.46
C PRO A 7 -7.79 -11.61 -23.60
N GLU A 8 -7.75 -12.75 -22.92
CA GLU A 8 -8.88 -13.28 -22.15
C GLU A 8 -8.77 -13.05 -20.63
N VAL A 9 -7.63 -12.57 -20.11
CA VAL A 9 -7.42 -12.51 -18.65
C VAL A 9 -8.32 -11.47 -17.99
N HIS A 10 -8.49 -10.31 -18.63
CA HIS A 10 -9.29 -9.21 -18.11
C HIS A 10 -10.77 -9.55 -17.99
N LYS A 11 -11.30 -10.45 -18.85
CA LYS A 11 -12.68 -10.93 -18.72
C LYS A 11 -12.92 -11.62 -17.37
N VAL A 12 -11.93 -12.40 -16.91
CA VAL A 12 -12.02 -13.10 -15.62
C VAL A 12 -11.77 -12.12 -14.47
N ILE A 13 -10.73 -11.28 -14.58
CA ILE A 13 -10.40 -10.30 -13.55
C ILE A 13 -11.57 -9.36 -13.29
N PHE A 14 -12.14 -8.76 -14.33
CA PHE A 14 -13.20 -7.78 -14.20
C PHE A 14 -14.50 -8.38 -13.62
N ALA A 15 -14.85 -9.61 -14.00
CA ALA A 15 -15.99 -10.31 -13.40
C ALA A 15 -15.81 -10.50 -11.89
N LEU A 16 -14.60 -10.88 -11.43
CA LEU A 16 -14.30 -11.05 -10.01
C LEU A 16 -14.27 -9.72 -9.26
N VAL A 17 -13.66 -8.69 -9.84
CA VAL A 17 -13.62 -7.34 -9.27
C VAL A 17 -15.03 -6.79 -9.09
N ASP A 18 -15.89 -6.95 -10.11
CA ASP A 18 -17.28 -6.52 -10.04
C ASP A 18 -18.05 -7.25 -8.95
N GLU A 19 -17.97 -8.58 -8.90
CA GLU A 19 -18.65 -9.39 -7.89
C GLU A 19 -18.23 -9.00 -6.46
N ILE A 20 -16.92 -8.85 -6.22
CA ILE A 20 -16.40 -8.41 -4.92
C ILE A 20 -16.97 -7.04 -4.57
N CYS A 21 -16.87 -6.07 -5.48
CA CYS A 21 -17.32 -4.72 -5.17
C CYS A 21 -18.84 -4.63 -4.97
N ASP A 22 -19.62 -5.42 -5.71
CA ASP A 22 -21.08 -5.50 -5.58
C ASP A 22 -21.48 -6.14 -4.24
N VAL A 23 -20.83 -7.24 -3.83
CA VAL A 23 -21.13 -7.95 -2.56
C VAL A 23 -20.78 -7.11 -1.32
N PHE A 24 -19.67 -6.36 -1.38
CA PHE A 24 -19.25 -5.50 -0.26
C PHE A 24 -19.85 -4.09 -0.32
N GLU A 25 -20.68 -3.79 -1.32
CA GLU A 25 -21.31 -2.47 -1.51
C GLU A 25 -20.29 -1.31 -1.49
N THR A 26 -19.10 -1.55 -2.06
CA THR A 26 -17.97 -0.61 -1.98
C THR A 26 -17.80 0.22 -3.25
N ASP A 27 -17.37 1.46 -3.05
CA ASP A 27 -16.95 2.41 -4.08
C ASP A 27 -15.43 2.42 -4.27
N ALA A 28 -14.68 1.51 -3.64
CA ALA A 28 -13.24 1.38 -3.79
C ALA A 28 -12.81 -0.09 -3.87
N PHE A 29 -11.78 -0.36 -4.68
CA PHE A 29 -11.17 -1.67 -4.82
C PHE A 29 -9.65 -1.60 -4.69
N HIS A 30 -9.07 -2.42 -3.81
CA HIS A 30 -7.63 -2.55 -3.67
C HIS A 30 -7.10 -3.71 -4.53
N ALA A 31 -6.44 -3.39 -5.66
CA ALA A 31 -5.97 -4.39 -6.63
C ALA A 31 -4.64 -5.08 -6.24
N GLY A 32 -4.06 -4.69 -5.11
CA GLY A 32 -2.76 -5.20 -4.68
C GLY A 32 -1.65 -4.56 -5.52
N MET A 33 -1.13 -5.31 -6.49
CA MET A 33 -0.05 -4.89 -7.39
C MET A 33 1.32 -4.67 -6.72
N ASP A 34 1.49 -5.25 -5.54
CA ASP A 34 2.76 -5.38 -4.84
C ASP A 34 3.64 -6.48 -5.43
N GLU A 35 4.94 -6.41 -5.14
CA GLU A 35 5.87 -7.53 -5.30
C GLU A 35 5.87 -8.17 -6.71
N VAL A 36 5.55 -7.37 -7.73
CA VAL A 36 5.57 -7.78 -9.14
C VAL A 36 7.04 -7.91 -9.61
N PHE A 37 7.71 -8.98 -9.16
CA PHE A 37 9.11 -9.26 -9.50
C PHE A 37 9.25 -9.71 -10.96
N TYR A 38 8.27 -10.47 -11.44
CA TYR A 38 8.23 -11.01 -12.80
C TYR A 38 7.18 -10.25 -13.63
N LEU A 39 7.67 -9.52 -14.64
CA LEU A 39 6.88 -8.79 -15.63
C LEU A 39 7.71 -8.64 -16.90
N GLY A 40 7.07 -8.74 -18.07
CA GLY A 40 7.78 -8.65 -19.35
C GLY A 40 8.83 -9.73 -19.53
N ASP A 41 8.47 -10.99 -19.29
CA ASP A 41 9.38 -12.13 -19.46
C ASP A 41 9.72 -12.32 -20.95
N ASP A 42 11.01 -12.53 -21.26
CA ASP A 42 11.51 -12.67 -22.63
C ASP A 42 10.89 -13.86 -23.38
N LYS A 43 10.41 -14.88 -22.67
CA LYS A 43 9.74 -16.06 -23.22
C LYS A 43 8.26 -15.83 -23.48
N CYS A 44 7.68 -14.74 -22.99
CA CYS A 44 6.28 -14.43 -23.23
C CYS A 44 6.11 -13.82 -24.64
N PRO A 45 5.40 -14.47 -25.58
CA PRO A 45 5.25 -13.95 -26.94
C PRO A 45 4.46 -12.64 -27.02
N ARG A 46 3.78 -12.25 -25.93
CA ARG A 46 2.98 -11.02 -25.84
C ARG A 46 3.73 -9.87 -25.18
N CYS A 47 4.54 -10.15 -24.16
CA CYS A 47 5.16 -9.12 -23.32
C CYS A 47 6.66 -8.96 -23.57
N SER A 48 7.31 -9.91 -24.26
CA SER A 48 8.74 -9.84 -24.56
C SER A 48 9.08 -8.57 -25.33
N GLY A 49 10.14 -7.88 -24.91
CA GLY A 49 10.60 -6.62 -25.49
C GLY A 49 9.76 -5.38 -25.17
N VAL A 50 8.62 -5.51 -24.48
CA VAL A 50 7.82 -4.35 -24.05
C VAL A 50 8.39 -3.76 -22.77
N ASP A 51 8.37 -2.44 -22.65
CA ASP A 51 8.81 -1.74 -21.45
C ASP A 51 7.97 -2.17 -20.23
N LYS A 52 8.64 -2.64 -19.17
CA LYS A 52 7.98 -3.14 -17.95
C LYS A 52 7.20 -2.06 -17.21
N ALA A 53 7.64 -0.81 -17.27
CA ALA A 53 6.88 0.32 -16.71
C ALA A 53 5.59 0.55 -17.50
N GLU A 54 5.63 0.44 -18.83
CA GLU A 54 4.43 0.55 -19.66
C GLU A 54 3.48 -0.64 -19.44
N LEU A 55 4.00 -1.86 -19.28
CA LEU A 55 3.18 -3.03 -18.94
C LEU A 55 2.48 -2.85 -17.58
N PHE A 56 3.22 -2.41 -16.56
CA PHE A 56 2.66 -2.19 -15.22
C PHE A 56 1.62 -1.06 -15.26
N ALA A 57 1.96 0.09 -15.84
CA ALA A 57 1.06 1.23 -15.95
C ALA A 57 -0.19 0.92 -16.79
N GLY A 58 -0.03 0.13 -17.86
CA GLY A 58 -1.13 -0.34 -18.69
C GLY A 58 -2.09 -1.22 -17.92
N GLU A 59 -1.60 -2.10 -17.05
CA GLU A 59 -2.45 -2.92 -16.19
C GLU A 59 -3.19 -2.07 -15.15
N VAL A 60 -2.49 -1.14 -14.48
CA VAL A 60 -3.12 -0.18 -13.55
C VAL A 60 -4.26 0.55 -14.25
N ARG A 61 -4.02 1.07 -15.47
CA ARG A 61 -5.01 1.82 -16.23
C ARG A 61 -6.21 0.96 -16.63
N LYS A 62 -6.01 -0.29 -17.05
CA LYS A 62 -7.12 -1.19 -17.40
C LYS A 62 -8.06 -1.44 -16.22
N ILE A 63 -7.50 -1.73 -15.04
CA ILE A 63 -8.30 -1.97 -13.84
C ILE A 63 -8.98 -0.67 -13.39
N HIS A 64 -8.24 0.44 -13.40
CA HIS A 64 -8.77 1.77 -13.10
C HIS A 64 -9.97 2.13 -13.99
N ASP A 65 -9.81 2.01 -15.31
CA ASP A 65 -10.84 2.42 -16.27
C ASP A 65 -12.10 1.56 -16.13
N HIS A 66 -11.95 0.25 -15.88
CA HIS A 66 -13.08 -0.65 -15.59
C HIS A 66 -13.83 -0.24 -14.32
N LEU A 67 -13.12 0.06 -13.23
CA LEU A 67 -13.71 0.53 -11.98
C LEU A 67 -14.45 1.87 -12.17
N ALA A 68 -13.87 2.78 -12.95
CA ALA A 68 -14.44 4.09 -13.22
C ALA A 68 -15.81 4.03 -13.94
N GLU A 69 -16.11 2.97 -14.69
CA GLU A 69 -17.44 2.76 -15.32
C GLU A 69 -18.58 2.72 -14.30
N LYS A 70 -18.29 2.32 -13.06
CA LYS A 70 -19.23 2.29 -11.94
C LYS A 70 -18.90 3.31 -10.85
N ASN A 71 -18.09 4.33 -11.16
CA ASN A 71 -17.60 5.35 -10.21
C ASN A 71 -16.86 4.74 -9.00
N ARG A 72 -16.04 3.70 -9.23
CA ARG A 72 -15.22 3.07 -8.19
C ARG A 72 -13.78 3.56 -8.25
N GLU A 73 -13.17 3.78 -7.08
CA GLU A 73 -11.77 4.16 -6.94
C GLU A 73 -10.84 2.94 -6.99
N LEU A 74 -9.68 3.11 -7.64
CA LEU A 74 -8.60 2.12 -7.60
C LEU A 74 -7.59 2.46 -6.50
N TRP A 75 -7.27 1.45 -5.68
CA TRP A 75 -6.23 1.48 -4.67
C TRP A 75 -5.17 0.42 -4.99
N ILE A 76 -3.89 0.73 -4.83
CA ILE A 76 -2.77 -0.19 -5.07
C ILE A 76 -1.66 -0.01 -4.04
N TRP A 77 -0.82 -1.03 -3.87
CA TRP A 77 0.45 -0.88 -3.16
C TRP A 77 1.46 -0.06 -3.97
N GLY A 78 2.29 0.72 -3.29
CA GLY A 78 3.23 1.67 -3.89
C GLY A 78 4.60 1.12 -4.26
N ASP A 79 5.00 -0.05 -3.77
CA ASP A 79 6.38 -0.55 -3.81
C ASP A 79 6.94 -0.67 -5.24
N ARG A 80 6.10 -1.04 -6.22
CA ARG A 80 6.55 -1.14 -7.63
C ARG A 80 6.73 0.21 -8.33
N LEU A 81 6.39 1.32 -7.68
CA LEU A 81 6.52 2.69 -8.20
C LEU A 81 7.77 3.43 -7.66
N ILE A 82 8.56 2.79 -6.79
CA ILE A 82 9.76 3.38 -6.17
C ILE A 82 11.03 2.78 -6.81
N GLU A 83 12.03 3.62 -7.11
CA GLU A 83 13.31 3.15 -7.64
C GLU A 83 14.22 2.61 -6.53
N GLY A 84 14.29 1.28 -6.37
CA GLY A 84 15.03 0.66 -5.26
C GLY A 84 16.53 0.92 -5.29
N LYS A 85 17.18 0.83 -6.46
CA LYS A 85 18.63 1.05 -6.60
C LYS A 85 19.07 2.46 -6.21
N ARG A 86 18.25 3.47 -6.48
CA ARG A 86 18.56 4.87 -6.20
C ARG A 86 18.28 5.25 -4.75
N THR A 87 17.23 4.68 -4.17
CA THR A 87 16.80 4.95 -2.79
C THR A 87 17.55 4.11 -1.77
N GLY A 88 18.09 2.96 -2.19
CA GLY A 88 18.68 1.96 -1.29
C GLY A 88 17.64 1.07 -0.60
N MET A 89 16.36 1.21 -0.96
CA MET A 89 15.27 0.38 -0.43
C MET A 89 15.32 -1.02 -1.03
N GLY A 90 14.96 -2.04 -0.24
CA GLY A 90 15.05 -3.44 -0.64
C GLY A 90 14.09 -3.82 -1.78
N ILE A 91 14.35 -4.97 -2.42
CA ILE A 91 13.54 -5.47 -3.54
C ILE A 91 12.06 -5.69 -3.20
N TRP A 92 11.76 -5.95 -1.92
CA TRP A 92 10.40 -6.13 -1.40
C TRP A 92 9.63 -4.80 -1.38
N GLU A 93 10.28 -3.71 -0.96
CA GLU A 93 9.65 -2.40 -0.76
C GLU A 93 9.84 -1.43 -1.93
N ALA A 94 10.63 -1.82 -2.95
CA ALA A 94 10.91 -0.99 -4.11
C ALA A 94 11.18 -1.81 -5.38
N SER A 95 11.00 -1.17 -6.55
CA SER A 95 11.22 -1.80 -7.85
C SER A 95 12.70 -1.92 -8.22
N TYR A 96 13.11 -3.14 -8.57
CA TYR A 96 14.43 -3.47 -9.16
C TYR A 96 14.35 -3.92 -10.62
N ASN A 97 13.15 -3.98 -11.19
CA ASN A 97 12.87 -4.44 -12.56
C ASN A 97 12.33 -3.32 -13.46
N PHE A 98 12.65 -2.06 -13.14
CA PHE A 98 12.34 -0.85 -13.92
C PHE A 98 10.86 -0.42 -13.98
N THR A 99 9.96 -1.00 -13.17
CA THR A 99 8.56 -0.57 -13.12
C THR A 99 8.37 0.80 -12.47
N TRP A 100 9.34 1.29 -11.69
CA TRP A 100 9.27 2.56 -10.96
C TRP A 100 8.89 3.78 -11.82
N ARG A 101 9.18 3.76 -13.12
CA ARG A 101 8.79 4.84 -14.05
C ARG A 101 7.27 4.93 -14.25
N ALA A 102 6.52 3.88 -13.94
CA ALA A 102 5.07 3.84 -14.04
C ALA A 102 4.37 4.89 -13.17
N VAL A 103 5.04 5.40 -12.12
CA VAL A 103 4.55 6.48 -11.25
C VAL A 103 4.13 7.73 -12.03
N ASP A 104 4.76 7.98 -13.19
CA ASP A 104 4.47 9.12 -14.06
C ASP A 104 3.47 8.78 -15.17
N MET A 105 3.05 7.51 -15.28
CA MET A 105 2.23 6.98 -16.37
C MET A 105 0.80 6.64 -15.95
N ILE A 106 0.56 6.38 -14.66
CA ILE A 106 -0.75 5.96 -14.15
C ILE A 106 -1.68 7.15 -13.81
N PRO A 107 -3.02 6.97 -13.82
CA PRO A 107 -3.99 8.00 -13.42
C PRO A 107 -3.72 8.50 -11.99
N LYS A 108 -3.83 9.82 -11.76
CA LYS A 108 -3.38 10.47 -10.50
C LYS A 108 -4.39 10.41 -9.37
N ASP A 109 -5.61 9.99 -9.66
CA ASP A 109 -6.69 9.70 -8.72
C ASP A 109 -6.59 8.32 -8.07
N VAL A 110 -5.72 7.42 -8.58
CA VAL A 110 -5.33 6.17 -7.91
C VAL A 110 -4.79 6.47 -6.50
N VAL A 111 -5.27 5.74 -5.51
CA VAL A 111 -4.76 5.82 -4.13
C VAL A 111 -3.58 4.88 -3.96
N ILE A 112 -2.48 5.41 -3.44
CA ILE A 112 -1.27 4.63 -3.15
C ILE A 112 -1.28 4.23 -1.68
N CYS A 113 -1.25 2.93 -1.41
CA CYS A 113 -0.99 2.36 -0.10
C CYS A 113 0.53 2.11 0.00
N ASP A 114 1.20 2.91 0.82
CA ASP A 114 2.66 2.98 0.90
C ASP A 114 3.14 2.29 2.17
N TRP A 115 3.71 1.10 2.03
CA TRP A 115 4.04 0.21 3.14
C TRP A 115 5.54 0.13 3.37
N HIS A 116 5.99 0.47 4.58
CA HIS A 116 7.37 0.35 5.05
C HIS A 116 7.39 -0.03 6.52
N TYR A 117 8.03 -1.15 6.87
CA TYR A 117 7.89 -1.74 8.21
C TYR A 117 9.11 -1.52 9.11
N GLU A 118 10.30 -1.56 8.52
CA GLU A 118 11.55 -1.46 9.28
C GLU A 118 12.04 -0.02 9.40
N ARG A 119 11.65 0.85 8.45
CA ARG A 119 12.09 2.24 8.39
C ARG A 119 10.94 3.18 8.00
N PRO A 120 10.90 4.39 8.57
CA PRO A 120 9.94 5.43 8.17
C PRO A 120 10.47 6.20 6.95
N ASP A 121 10.67 5.52 5.82
CA ASP A 121 11.17 6.20 4.62
C ASP A 121 10.12 7.22 4.11
N PRO A 122 10.53 8.43 3.68
CA PRO A 122 9.61 9.53 3.35
C PRO A 122 8.98 9.40 1.95
N THR A 123 8.74 8.18 1.48
CA THR A 123 8.06 7.86 0.22
C THR A 123 6.63 8.41 0.12
N PRO A 124 5.86 8.65 1.20
CA PRO A 124 4.57 9.32 1.05
C PRO A 124 4.72 10.75 0.52
N VAL A 125 5.80 11.44 0.86
CA VAL A 125 6.10 12.77 0.28
C VAL A 125 6.36 12.64 -1.21
N TYR A 126 7.08 11.61 -1.64
CA TYR A 126 7.33 11.34 -3.05
C TYR A 126 6.01 11.12 -3.83
N PHE A 127 5.12 10.25 -3.34
CA PHE A 127 3.83 10.00 -3.98
C PHE A 127 2.93 11.25 -4.00
N ALA A 128 2.87 11.97 -2.89
CA ALA A 128 2.14 13.23 -2.83
C ALA A 128 2.70 14.25 -3.83
N MET A 129 4.02 14.37 -3.98
CA MET A 129 4.64 15.25 -4.98
C MET A 129 4.34 14.80 -6.42
N LYS A 130 4.18 13.50 -6.65
CA LYS A 130 3.81 12.90 -7.94
C LYS A 130 2.33 13.03 -8.31
N GLY A 131 1.51 13.57 -7.41
CA GLY A 131 0.10 13.86 -7.67
C GLY A 131 -0.90 12.99 -6.92
N PHE A 132 -0.45 11.92 -6.26
CA PHE A 132 -1.33 10.89 -5.73
C PHE A 132 -1.83 11.21 -4.33
N ARG A 133 -3.00 10.65 -3.99
CA ARG A 133 -3.35 10.40 -2.59
C ARG A 133 -2.55 9.23 -2.07
N VAL A 134 -1.99 9.36 -0.88
CA VAL A 134 -1.16 8.32 -0.26
C VAL A 134 -1.61 8.03 1.17
N ILE A 135 -1.63 6.74 1.50
CA ILE A 135 -1.86 6.22 2.84
C ILE A 135 -0.60 5.51 3.30
N THR A 136 -0.07 5.88 4.45
CA THR A 136 1.07 5.17 5.05
C THR A 136 0.60 3.91 5.77
N CYS A 137 1.26 2.79 5.49
CA CYS A 137 0.79 1.46 5.87
C CYS A 137 1.83 0.70 6.74
N PRO A 138 1.90 0.95 8.05
CA PRO A 138 2.75 0.17 8.97
C PRO A 138 2.25 -1.26 9.17
N TRP A 139 3.12 -2.13 9.69
CA TRP A 139 2.78 -3.49 10.13
C TRP A 139 3.12 -3.76 11.61
N ARG A 140 4.31 -4.24 11.94
CA ARG A 140 4.54 -4.86 13.26
C ARG A 140 5.56 -4.17 14.15
N THR A 141 6.03 -2.98 13.75
CA THR A 141 7.09 -2.27 14.47
C THR A 141 6.51 -0.99 15.08
N PRO A 142 6.16 -0.98 16.38
CA PRO A 142 5.49 0.17 16.99
C PRO A 142 6.25 1.49 16.83
N LEU A 143 7.57 1.46 17.03
CA LEU A 143 8.40 2.67 16.90
C LEU A 143 8.35 3.26 15.49
N THR A 144 8.41 2.43 14.45
CA THR A 144 8.29 2.88 13.06
C THR A 144 6.91 3.49 12.80
N ALA A 145 5.84 2.84 13.27
CA ALA A 145 4.48 3.33 13.09
C ALA A 145 4.22 4.65 13.81
N LEU A 146 4.80 4.85 15.01
CA LEU A 146 4.72 6.11 15.75
C LEU A 146 5.38 7.25 14.97
N ILE A 147 6.58 7.03 14.42
CA ILE A 147 7.27 8.03 13.60
C ILE A 147 6.46 8.34 12.34
N GLN A 148 5.92 7.32 11.67
CA GLN A 148 5.07 7.50 10.49
C GLN A 148 3.78 8.29 10.80
N ALA A 149 3.20 8.11 11.99
CA ALA A 149 2.05 8.89 12.44
C ALA A 149 2.38 10.36 12.68
N GLU A 150 3.50 10.64 13.32
CA GLU A 150 3.99 12.01 13.50
C GLU A 150 4.34 12.68 12.17
N ASP A 151 4.98 11.94 11.26
CA ASP A 151 5.32 12.41 9.92
C ASP A 151 4.05 12.77 9.13
N MET A 152 3.05 11.89 9.10
CA MET A 152 1.77 12.14 8.44
C MET A 152 1.07 13.38 9.01
N ALA A 153 1.01 13.51 10.34
CA ALA A 153 0.44 14.68 11.00
C ALA A 153 1.21 15.97 10.66
N ARG A 154 2.55 15.91 10.66
CA ARG A 154 3.43 17.03 10.29
C ARG A 154 3.19 17.45 8.83
N TRP A 155 3.16 16.51 7.90
CA TRP A 155 2.90 16.80 6.49
C TRP A 155 1.53 17.44 6.30
N ARG A 156 0.47 16.92 6.92
CA ARG A 156 -0.88 17.52 6.85
C ARG A 156 -0.96 18.91 7.50
N LYS A 157 -0.21 19.15 8.58
CA LYS A 157 -0.18 20.45 9.27
C LYS A 157 0.41 21.55 8.39
N TYR A 158 1.58 21.29 7.79
CA TYR A 158 2.36 22.30 7.08
C TYR A 158 2.21 22.29 5.55
N ALA A 159 1.52 21.28 4.98
CA ALA A 159 1.26 21.25 3.54
C ALA A 159 0.40 22.42 3.06
N THR A 160 0.67 22.86 1.83
CA THR A 160 -0.16 23.81 1.09
C THR A 160 -1.58 23.25 0.87
N LYS A 161 -2.51 24.10 0.44
CA LYS A 161 -3.89 23.70 0.17
C LYS A 161 -3.97 22.57 -0.87
N GLU A 162 -3.07 22.56 -1.84
CA GLU A 162 -3.02 21.60 -2.94
C GLU A 162 -2.41 20.26 -2.52
N MET A 163 -1.40 20.29 -1.64
CA MET A 163 -0.69 19.09 -1.18
C MET A 163 -1.41 18.40 -0.01
N LYS A 164 -2.12 19.16 0.82
CA LYS A 164 -2.76 18.63 2.04
C LYS A 164 -3.75 17.47 1.78
N PRO A 165 -4.60 17.50 0.74
CA PRO A 165 -5.50 16.38 0.42
C PRO A 165 -4.76 15.10 0.00
N ARG A 166 -3.50 15.21 -0.45
CA ARG A 166 -2.70 14.07 -0.92
C ARG A 166 -2.15 13.21 0.20
N TYR A 167 -1.87 13.81 1.35
CA TYR A 167 -1.51 13.08 2.58
C TYR A 167 -2.76 12.47 3.19
N TYR A 168 -3.25 11.36 2.62
CA TYR A 168 -4.63 10.92 2.77
C TYR A 168 -4.90 10.28 4.14
N GLY A 169 -3.90 9.60 4.73
CA GLY A 169 -3.99 9.12 6.10
C GLY A 169 -3.04 7.96 6.38
N MET A 170 -3.43 7.11 7.34
CA MET A 170 -2.70 5.90 7.69
C MET A 170 -3.65 4.70 7.76
N MET A 171 -3.11 3.52 7.46
CA MET A 171 -3.83 2.25 7.57
C MET A 171 -2.90 1.20 8.18
N GLN A 172 -3.20 0.79 9.41
CA GLN A 172 -2.48 -0.32 10.04
C GLN A 172 -2.76 -1.62 9.26
N THR A 173 -1.69 -2.30 8.86
CA THR A 173 -1.79 -3.60 8.18
C THR A 173 -1.46 -4.75 9.13
N THR A 174 -1.97 -5.94 8.83
CA THR A 174 -1.55 -7.17 9.50
C THR A 174 -1.56 -8.35 8.53
N TRP A 175 -0.50 -9.16 8.60
CA TRP A 175 -0.34 -10.41 7.86
C TRP A 175 -0.62 -11.65 8.71
N THR A 176 -1.11 -11.46 9.94
CA THR A 176 -1.56 -12.57 10.81
C THR A 176 -3.01 -12.93 10.51
N SER A 177 -3.43 -14.15 10.88
CA SER A 177 -4.86 -14.48 10.85
C SER A 177 -5.67 -13.55 11.76
N PRO A 178 -6.97 -13.32 11.47
CA PRO A 178 -7.84 -12.54 12.33
C PRO A 178 -7.86 -13.05 13.77
N GLN A 179 -7.97 -14.38 13.95
CA GLN A 179 -7.95 -15.00 15.27
C GLN A 179 -6.67 -14.65 16.05
N ARG A 180 -5.49 -14.81 15.42
CA ARG A 180 -4.21 -14.53 16.07
C ARG A 180 -4.06 -13.05 16.42
N PHE A 181 -4.52 -12.15 15.54
CA PHE A 181 -4.51 -10.72 15.83
C PHE A 181 -5.39 -10.41 17.05
N MET A 182 -6.61 -10.95 17.10
CA MET A 182 -7.55 -10.71 18.19
C MET A 182 -7.06 -11.31 19.51
N ASP A 183 -6.49 -12.51 19.49
CA ASP A 183 -5.90 -13.14 20.67
C ASP A 183 -4.76 -12.28 21.23
N GLY A 184 -3.84 -11.83 20.36
CA GLY A 184 -2.76 -10.92 20.76
C GLY A 184 -3.27 -9.57 21.27
N PHE A 185 -4.26 -9.00 20.59
CA PHE A 185 -4.87 -7.71 20.95
C PHE A 185 -5.55 -7.76 22.32
N TYR A 186 -6.28 -8.83 22.63
CA TYR A 186 -6.94 -9.01 23.93
C TYR A 186 -6.06 -9.69 24.99
N GLY A 187 -4.83 -10.09 24.64
CA GLY A 187 -3.91 -10.78 25.57
C GLY A 187 -4.34 -12.21 25.92
N ILE A 188 -5.08 -12.88 25.04
CA ILE A 188 -5.51 -14.27 25.20
C ILE A 188 -4.31 -15.19 24.90
N LYS A 189 -3.88 -15.96 25.89
CA LYS A 189 -2.81 -16.95 25.72
C LYS A 189 -3.39 -18.26 25.18
N THR A 190 -3.06 -18.63 23.94
CA THR A 190 -3.46 -19.93 23.37
C THR A 190 -2.40 -21.00 23.66
N ALA A 191 -2.84 -22.21 24.02
CA ALA A 191 -1.96 -23.30 24.44
C ALA A 191 -1.13 -23.95 23.31
N SER A 192 -1.29 -23.50 22.06
CA SER A 192 -0.61 -24.01 20.87
C SER A 192 0.33 -22.97 20.29
N GLU A 193 1.30 -22.51 21.08
CA GLU A 193 2.42 -21.74 20.55
C GLU A 193 3.33 -22.70 19.77
N GLN A 194 3.03 -22.93 18.49
CA GLN A 194 4.09 -23.33 17.58
C GLN A 194 5.01 -22.12 17.41
N PRO A 195 6.31 -22.24 17.76
CA PRO A 195 7.23 -21.13 17.62
C PRO A 195 7.31 -20.75 16.13
N SER A 196 6.96 -19.51 15.81
CA SER A 196 7.28 -18.96 14.49
C SER A 196 8.79 -19.05 14.29
N THR A 197 9.22 -19.46 13.10
CA THR A 197 10.65 -19.59 12.73
C THR A 197 11.39 -18.25 12.70
N GLU A 198 10.67 -17.12 12.84
CA GLU A 198 11.24 -15.80 13.07
C GLU A 198 11.37 -15.55 14.57
N LYS A 199 12.57 -15.17 15.03
CA LYS A 199 12.80 -14.61 16.37
C LYS A 199 11.99 -13.30 16.48
N GLN A 200 10.72 -13.39 16.88
CA GLN A 200 9.91 -12.21 17.18
C GLN A 200 10.40 -11.61 18.48
N ASP A 201 10.93 -10.39 18.41
CA ASP A 201 10.99 -9.53 19.60
C ASP A 201 9.55 -9.38 20.11
N ALA A 202 9.31 -9.72 21.37
CA ALA A 202 7.98 -9.66 21.98
C ALA A 202 7.34 -8.26 21.84
N SER A 203 8.17 -7.21 21.68
CA SER A 203 7.75 -5.83 21.46
C SER A 203 7.37 -5.48 20.01
N SER A 204 7.68 -6.34 19.03
CA SER A 204 7.41 -6.13 17.60
C SER A 204 6.28 -7.04 17.11
N ASN A 205 5.05 -6.60 17.30
CA ASN A 205 3.85 -7.32 16.86
C ASN A 205 2.78 -6.35 16.32
N PRO A 206 1.84 -6.84 15.50
CA PRO A 206 0.85 -5.97 14.85
C PRO A 206 -0.20 -5.38 15.80
N TRP A 207 -0.54 -6.05 16.91
CA TRP A 207 -1.57 -5.55 17.84
C TRP A 207 -1.05 -4.44 18.75
N ASP A 208 0.20 -4.49 19.22
CA ASP A 208 0.85 -3.39 19.93
C ASP A 208 1.12 -2.21 19.00
N THR A 209 1.49 -2.49 17.75
CA THR A 209 1.64 -1.45 16.72
C THR A 209 0.31 -0.74 16.49
N PHE A 210 -0.79 -1.49 16.30
CA PHE A 210 -2.13 -0.93 16.21
C PHE A 210 -2.45 -0.05 17.43
N ARG A 211 -2.31 -0.58 18.66
CA ARG A 211 -2.63 0.17 19.89
C ARG A 211 -1.86 1.49 19.98
N GLN A 212 -0.55 1.42 19.84
CA GLN A 212 0.31 2.60 20.01
C GLN A 212 0.10 3.62 18.90
N MET A 213 -0.04 3.17 17.64
CA MET A 213 -0.29 4.06 16.51
C MET A 213 -1.60 4.81 16.67
N TYR A 214 -2.71 4.11 16.95
CA TYR A 214 -4.02 4.75 17.10
C TYR A 214 -4.10 5.66 18.34
N MET A 215 -3.45 5.28 19.44
CA MET A 215 -3.32 6.15 20.62
C MET A 215 -2.58 7.45 20.26
N ARG A 216 -1.43 7.36 19.59
CA ARG A 216 -0.66 8.54 19.17
C ARG A 216 -1.41 9.39 18.16
N MET A 217 -2.11 8.79 17.21
CA MET A 217 -2.97 9.52 16.27
C MET A 217 -4.06 10.31 17.01
N SER A 218 -4.70 9.72 18.02
CA SER A 218 -5.71 10.42 18.83
C SER A 218 -5.15 11.62 19.59
N GLU A 219 -3.93 11.51 20.14
CA GLU A 219 -3.22 12.62 20.78
C GLU A 219 -2.94 13.74 19.79
N LEU A 220 -2.36 13.41 18.63
CA LEU A 220 -2.03 14.37 17.56
C LEU A 220 -3.28 15.12 17.05
N GLU A 221 -4.44 14.46 17.01
CA GLU A 221 -5.69 15.12 16.64
C GLU A 221 -6.21 16.07 17.71
N THR A 222 -6.02 15.73 18.99
CA THR A 222 -6.37 16.58 20.14
C THR A 222 -5.49 17.82 20.18
N GLU A 223 -4.16 17.66 20.09
CA GLU A 223 -3.18 18.75 20.01
C GLU A 223 -3.50 19.72 18.86
N ARG A 224 -3.98 19.22 17.72
CA ARG A 224 -4.40 20.05 16.57
C ARG A 224 -5.64 20.89 16.87
N SER A 225 -6.56 20.39 17.70
CA SER A 225 -7.81 21.08 18.04
C SER A 225 -7.60 22.22 19.03
N GLU A 226 -6.64 22.09 19.94
CA GLU A 226 -6.30 23.11 20.96
C GLU A 226 -5.56 24.33 20.40
N VAL A 227 -4.95 24.19 19.22
CA VAL A 227 -4.17 25.25 18.54
C VAL A 227 -5.04 26.06 17.55
N ARG A 228 -6.32 25.71 17.38
CA ARG A 228 -7.28 26.42 16.52
C ARG A 228 -8.17 27.36 17.32
#